data_AF-L9WQB9-F1
#
_entry.id   AF-L9WQB9-F1
#
_cell.length_a   1.000
_cell.length_b   1.000
_cell.length_c   1.000
_cell.angle_alpha   90.00
_cell.angle_beta   90.00
_cell.angle_gamma   90.00
#
_symmetry.space_group_name_H-M   'P 1'
#
loop_
_entity.id
_entity.type
_entity.pdbx_description
1 polymer ?
#
loop_
_entity_poly.entity_id
_entity_poly.type
_entity_poly.pdbx_seq_one_letter_code
_entity_poly.pdbx_strand_id
1 'polypeptide(L)' 'MGIVEQLLADFETQSGQQYQIELNEGGTIHIHTEHVRIDLTKEEFLQVADAISEGQEKLIQAKNEL' A
#
# COMPACT_ATOMS: atom_id res chain seq x y z
N MET A 1 7.47 -6.07 15.12
CA MET A 1 7.40 -4.60 15.10
C MET A 1 8.83 -4.11 14.91
N GLY A 2 9.13 -3.53 13.74
CA GLY A 2 10.42 -2.92 13.45
C GLY A 2 10.52 -1.49 13.98
N ILE A 3 11.70 -0.89 13.88
CA ILE A 3 11.90 0.52 14.19
C ILE A 3 11.45 1.33 12.96
N VAL A 4 10.53 2.27 13.16
CA VAL A 4 10.09 3.18 12.10
C VAL A 4 11.19 4.20 11.84
N GLU A 5 11.72 4.23 10.62
CA GLU A 5 12.73 5.20 10.19
C GLU A 5 12.07 6.47 9.66
N GLN A 6 11.00 6.32 8.87
CA GLN A 6 10.29 7.44 8.27
C GLN A 6 8.81 7.15 8.10
N LEU A 7 7.97 8.10 8.50
CA LEU A 7 6.55 8.14 8.17
C LEU A 7 6.39 8.71 6.75
N LEU A 8 5.91 7.88 5.82
CA LEU A 8 5.71 8.26 4.43
C LEU A 8 4.32 8.85 4.19
N ALA A 9 3.32 8.37 4.94
CA ALA A 9 1.96 8.86 4.88
C ALA A 9 1.21 8.56 6.18
N ASP A 10 0.31 9.45 6.57
CA ASP A 10 -0.53 9.33 7.77
C ASP A 10 -1.82 10.12 7.56
N PHE A 11 -2.95 9.42 7.53
CA PHE A 11 -4.26 9.99 7.21
C PHE A 11 -5.34 9.42 8.11
N GLU A 12 -6.26 10.29 8.51
CA GLU A 12 -7.50 9.91 9.16
C GLU A 12 -8.69 10.24 8.25
N THR A 13 -9.59 9.27 8.06
CA THR A 13 -10.83 9.49 7.30
C THR A 13 -11.87 10.21 8.16
N GLN A 14 -12.93 10.75 7.53
CA GLN A 14 -14.04 11.37 8.27
C GLN A 14 -14.76 10.40 9.23
N SER A 15 -14.64 9.09 9.00
CA SER A 15 -15.19 8.06 9.89
C SER A 15 -14.21 7.62 10.98
N GLY A 16 -13.04 8.26 11.10
CA GLY A 16 -12.02 7.99 12.12
C GLY A 16 -11.07 6.84 11.79
N GLN A 17 -11.07 6.34 10.54
CA GLN A 17 -10.16 5.26 10.15
C GLN A 17 -8.77 5.81 9.89
N GLN A 18 -7.76 5.14 10.44
CA GLN A 18 -6.36 5.50 10.28
C GLN A 18 -5.73 4.71 9.13
N TYR A 19 -4.99 5.43 8.29
CA TYR A 19 -4.20 4.87 7.19
C TYR A 19 -2.79 5.39 7.31
N GLN A 20 -1.81 4.50 7.30
CA GLN A 20 -0.42 4.85 7.54
C GLN A 20 0.49 4.09 6.60
N ILE A 21 1.53 4.76 6.11
CA ILE A 21 2.61 4.12 5.36
C ILE A 21 3.94 4.49 6.03
N GLU A 22 4.73 3.48 6.36
CA GLU A 22 5.99 3.63 7.07
C GLU A 22 7.12 2.98 6.28
N LEU A 23 8.27 3.65 6.23
CA LEU A 23 9.55 3.03 5.93
C LEU A 23 10.22 2.66 7.27
N ASN A 24 10.57 1.39 7.40
CA ASN A 24 11.14 0.81 8.62
C ASN A 24 12.58 0.36 8.39
N GLU A 25 13.29 0.16 9.49
CA GLU A 25 14.67 -0.33 9.50
C GLU A 25 14.82 -1.61 8.67
N GLY A 26 15.88 -1.65 7.85
CA GLY A 26 16.09 -2.72 6.87
C GLY A 26 15.36 -2.50 5.55
N GLY A 27 14.73 -1.33 5.36
CA GLY A 27 14.10 -0.95 4.09
C GLY A 27 12.74 -1.60 3.85
N THR A 28 12.07 -2.08 4.90
CA THR A 28 10.72 -2.65 4.79
C THR A 28 9.66 -1.55 4.81
N ILE A 29 8.64 -1.73 3.99
CA ILE A 29 7.51 -0.83 3.88
C ILE A 29 6.33 -1.47 4.60
N HIS A 30 5.77 -0.79 5.59
CA HIS A 30 4.51 -1.21 6.21
C HIS A 30 3.38 -0.34 5.69
N ILE A 31 2.32 -0.99 5.22
CA ILE A 31 1.05 -0.34 4.88
C ILE A 31 0.04 -0.74 5.94
N HIS A 32 -0.42 0.23 6.71
CA HIS A 32 -1.44 0.05 7.73
C HIS A 32 -2.76 0.64 7.24
N THR A 33 -3.80 -0.17 7.35
CA THR A 33 -5.21 0.22 7.27
C THR A 33 -5.87 -0.18 8.59
N GLU A 34 -7.12 0.21 8.81
CA GLU A 34 -7.85 -0.19 10.03
C GLU A 34 -7.89 -1.71 10.26
N HIS A 35 -7.92 -2.51 9.19
CA HIS A 35 -8.16 -3.95 9.29
C HIS A 35 -6.99 -4.81 8.83
N VAL A 36 -6.06 -4.21 8.09
CA VAL A 36 -4.96 -4.95 7.45
C VAL A 36 -3.68 -4.17 7.66
N ARG A 37 -2.66 -4.91 8.08
CA ARG A 37 -1.27 -4.49 8.02
C ARG A 37 -0.54 -5.39 7.02
N ILE A 38 0.13 -4.77 6.06
CA ILE A 38 0.92 -5.47 5.06
C ILE A 38 2.38 -5.04 5.25
N ASP A 39 3.25 -6.00 5.53
CA ASP A 39 4.68 -5.79 5.70
C ASP A 39 5.36 -6.29 4.43
N LEU A 40 6.11 -5.42 3.76
CA LEU A 40 6.69 -5.68 2.44
C LEU A 40 8.17 -5.34 2.43
N THR A 41 8.99 -6.14 1.77
CA THR A 41 10.29 -5.64 1.30
C THR A 41 10.08 -4.65 0.15
N LYS A 42 11.15 -3.96 -0.23
CA LYS A 42 11.13 -3.10 -1.42
C LYS A 42 10.75 -3.88 -2.68
N GLU A 43 11.27 -5.09 -2.88
CA GLU A 43 10.93 -5.91 -4.05
C GLU A 43 9.46 -6.33 -4.03
N GLU A 44 8.94 -6.75 -2.87
CA GLU A 44 7.53 -7.14 -2.72
C GLU A 44 6.59 -5.96 -2.97
N PHE A 45 6.94 -4.77 -2.48
CA PHE A 45 6.18 -3.55 -2.75
C PHE A 45 6.12 -3.23 -4.25
N LEU A 46 7.23 -3.36 -4.97
CA LEU A 46 7.24 -3.16 -6.43
C LEU A 46 6.34 -4.16 -7.15
N GLN A 47 6.35 -5.43 -6.74
CA GLN A 47 5.45 -6.44 -7.32
C GLN A 47 3.97 -6.13 -7.07
N VAL A 48 3.63 -5.62 -5.88
CA VAL A 48 2.26 -5.16 -5.59
C VAL A 48 1.89 -3.98 -6.49
N ALA A 49 2.79 -3.01 -6.67
CA ALA A 49 2.56 -1.86 -7.54
C ALA A 49 2.32 -2.30 -9.00
N ASP A 50 3.15 -3.20 -9.53
CA ASP A 50 3.01 -3.75 -10.87
C ASP A 50 1.66 -4.48 -11.03
N ALA A 51 1.26 -5.30 -10.04
CA ALA A 51 -0.01 -6.01 -10.06
C ALA A 51 -1.22 -5.06 -10.04
N ILE A 52 -1.16 -3.95 -9.28
CA ILE A 52 -2.20 -2.92 -9.27
C ILE A 52 -2.31 -2.25 -10.64
N SER A 53 -1.18 -1.90 -11.26
CA SER A 53 -1.13 -1.31 -12.60
C SER A 53 -1.71 -2.23 -13.65
N GLU A 54 -1.30 -3.50 -13.69
CA GLU A 54 -1.85 -4.50 -14.63
C GLU A 54 -3.36 -4.71 -14.40
N GLY A 55 -3.79 -4.78 -13.13
CA GLY A 55 -5.20 -4.89 -12.76
C GLY A 55 -6.04 -3.71 -13.26
N GLN A 56 -5.50 -2.50 -13.17
CA GLN A 56 -6.15 -1.28 -13.68
C GLN A 56 -6.33 -1.35 -15.20
N GLU A 57 -5.30 -1.74 -15.95
CA GLU A 57 -5.37 -1.85 -17.41
C GLU A 57 -6.46 -2.84 -17.85
N LYS A 58 -6.50 -4.02 -17.21
CA LYS A 58 -7.54 -5.02 -17.46
C LYS A 58 -8.94 -4.50 -17.15
N LEU A 59 -9.09 -3.76 -16.04
CA LEU A 59 -10.38 -3.17 -15.66
C LEU A 59 -10.86 -2.13 -16.67
N ILE A 60 -9.96 -1.30 -17.21
CA ILE A 60 -10.29 -0.31 -18.24
C ILE A 60 -10.73 -1.01 -19.52
N GLN A 61 -10.02 -2.03 -19.96
CA GLN A 61 -10.38 -2.83 -21.15
C GLN A 61 -11.77 -3.43 -20.99
N ALA A 62 -12.04 -4.12 -19.87
CA ALA A 62 -13.34 -4.73 -19.61
C ALA A 62 -14.50 -3.72 -19.58
N LYS A 63 -14.26 -2.49 -19.13
CA LYS A 63 -15.28 -1.42 -19.12
C LYS A 63 -15.56 -0.84 -20.51
N ASN A 64 -14.58 -0.82 -21.40
CA ASN A 64 -14.74 -0.32 -22.77
C ASN A 64 -15.39 -1.35 -23.70
N GLU A 65 -15.44 -2.61 -23.28
CA GLU A 65 -16.12 -3.72 -23.98
C GLU A 65 -17.61 -3.89 -23.57
N LEU A 66 -18.08 -3.12 -22.58
CA LEU A 66 -19.47 -3.06 -22.10
C LEU A 66 -20.25 -1.92 -22.78
#